data_AF-A0A1Z8RQN2-F1
#
_entry.id   AF-A0A1Z8RQN2-F1
#
_cell.length_a   1.000
_cell.length_b   1.000
_cell.length_c   1.000
_cell.angle_alpha   90.00
_cell.angle_beta   90.00
_cell.angle_gamma   90.00
#
_symmetry.space_group_name_H-M   'P 1'
#
loop_
_entity.id
_entity.type
_entity.pdbx_description
1 polymer ?
#
loop_
_entity_poly.entity_id
_entity_poly.type
_entity_poly.pdbx_seq_one_letter_code
_entity_poly.pdbx_strand_id
1 'polypeptide(L)'
;MRSSTLLTLALSLNLLVFGCGGDSNKSGSVGEHVHVAPHGGQLVEVGEHGSGYNLELVLHPDGFLQIYVLDAHAENFVRISTPSIEIELSGEDNASRTLLCEPVADPATGETVGNTSLFTSTERITDLLPLQGVIPQFQLMEFVYENIAFEFSGNSGHANHEH
;
A
#
# COMPACT_ATOMS: atom_id res chain seq x y z
N MET A 1 -50.39 -53.15 -26.09
CA MET A 1 -50.99 -54.37 -25.49
C MET A 1 -49.84 -55.07 -24.77
N ARG A 2 -49.74 -55.32 -23.45
CA ARG A 2 -50.58 -55.33 -22.24
C ARG A 2 -49.60 -55.05 -21.08
N SER A 3 -49.81 -54.03 -20.24
CA SER A 3 -50.38 -54.12 -18.89
C SER A 3 -49.94 -55.33 -18.04
N SER A 4 -49.26 -55.06 -16.92
CA SER A 4 -49.51 -55.69 -15.61
C SER A 4 -48.83 -54.90 -14.47
N THR A 5 -49.64 -54.06 -13.82
CA THR A 5 -49.94 -54.00 -12.36
C THR A 5 -49.30 -55.09 -11.48
N LEU A 6 -48.88 -54.93 -10.22
CA LEU A 6 -49.22 -54.10 -9.04
C LEU A 6 -48.09 -54.33 -8.00
N LEU A 7 -47.82 -53.39 -7.08
CA LEU A 7 -47.97 -53.61 -5.63
C LEU A 7 -47.72 -52.31 -4.85
N THR A 8 -48.73 -51.86 -4.13
CA THR A 8 -48.71 -50.76 -3.16
C THR A 8 -47.99 -51.15 -1.88
N LEU A 9 -47.15 -50.27 -1.33
CA LEU A 9 -46.95 -50.18 0.11
C LEU A 9 -46.80 -48.72 0.52
N ALA A 10 -47.84 -48.21 1.18
CA ALA A 10 -47.80 -46.94 1.89
C ALA A 10 -47.02 -47.13 3.19
N LEU A 11 -46.06 -46.24 3.46
CA LEU A 11 -45.63 -45.95 4.83
C LEU A 11 -45.30 -44.47 4.94
N SER A 12 -46.27 -43.73 5.47
CA SER A 12 -46.11 -42.36 5.92
C SER A 12 -45.20 -42.32 7.15
N LEU A 13 -44.12 -41.54 7.08
CA LEU A 13 -43.41 -41.10 8.27
C LEU A 13 -43.10 -39.60 8.15
N ASN A 14 -43.95 -38.80 8.81
CA ASN A 14 -43.67 -37.41 9.10
C ASN A 14 -42.59 -37.37 10.19
N LEU A 15 -41.40 -36.87 9.86
CA LEU A 15 -40.46 -36.38 10.85
C LEU A 15 -40.15 -34.91 10.52
N LEU A 16 -40.92 -34.01 11.13
CA LEU A 16 -40.60 -32.59 11.23
C LEU A 16 -39.37 -32.46 12.13
N VAL A 17 -38.20 -32.34 11.52
CA VAL A 17 -37.00 -31.88 12.24
C VAL A 17 -36.95 -30.36 12.06
N PHE A 18 -37.33 -29.64 13.12
CA PHE A 18 -36.97 -28.23 13.30
C PHE A 18 -35.45 -28.16 13.46
N GLY A 19 -34.74 -28.09 12.34
CA GLY A 19 -33.32 -27.73 12.29
C GLY A 19 -33.20 -26.22 12.30
N CYS A 20 -32.81 -25.66 13.45
CA CYS A 20 -32.36 -24.29 13.56
C CYS A 20 -31.03 -24.17 12.79
N GLY A 21 -31.12 -23.76 11.53
CA GLY A 21 -29.97 -23.39 10.70
C GLY A 21 -29.38 -22.09 11.22
N GLY A 22 -28.63 -22.18 12.31
CA GLY A 22 -27.64 -21.19 12.67
C GLY A 22 -26.42 -21.39 11.78
N ASP A 23 -26.52 -21.00 10.52
CA ASP A 23 -25.35 -20.79 9.69
C ASP A 23 -24.62 -19.57 10.24
N SER A 24 -23.74 -19.82 11.22
CA SER A 24 -22.66 -18.91 11.54
C SER A 24 -21.83 -18.78 10.28
N ASN A 25 -22.13 -17.76 9.47
CA ASN A 25 -21.20 -17.19 8.52
C ASN A 25 -19.92 -16.91 9.31
N LYS A 26 -18.96 -17.83 9.21
CA LYS A 26 -17.55 -17.46 9.37
C LYS A 26 -17.25 -16.56 8.19
N SER A 27 -17.62 -15.28 8.32
CA SER A 27 -16.81 -14.24 7.72
C SER A 27 -15.41 -14.49 8.26
N GLY A 28 -14.58 -15.12 7.44
CA GLY A 28 -13.16 -14.92 7.56
C GLY A 28 -12.97 -13.42 7.41
N SER A 29 -12.87 -12.73 8.55
CA SER A 29 -12.17 -11.48 8.60
C SER A 29 -10.76 -11.83 8.14
N VAL A 30 -10.50 -11.61 6.85
CA VAL A 30 -9.16 -11.26 6.41
C VAL A 30 -8.83 -10.08 7.31
N GLY A 31 -7.93 -10.30 8.27
CA GLY A 31 -7.53 -9.26 9.19
C GLY A 31 -7.11 -8.06 8.35
N GLU A 32 -7.67 -6.89 8.65
CA GLU A 32 -7.24 -5.64 8.06
C GLU A 32 -5.82 -5.41 8.59
N HIS A 33 -4.82 -5.88 7.84
CA HIS A 33 -3.42 -5.71 8.17
C HIS A 33 -3.06 -4.26 7.88
N VAL A 34 -3.25 -3.40 8.87
CA VAL A 34 -2.86 -2.00 8.77
C VAL A 34 -1.33 -1.93 8.82
N HIS A 35 -0.71 -1.58 7.70
CA HIS A 35 0.71 -1.23 7.65
C HIS A 35 0.92 0.13 8.32
N VAL A 36 1.85 0.20 9.28
CA VAL A 36 2.17 1.44 10.01
C VAL A 36 3.39 2.08 9.38
N ALA A 37 3.29 3.35 9.02
CA ALA A 37 4.39 4.16 8.50
C ALA A 37 5.47 4.34 9.59
N PRO A 38 6.71 3.81 9.42
CA PRO A 38 7.73 3.82 10.48
C PRO A 38 8.15 5.22 10.97
N HIS A 39 8.01 6.24 10.14
CA HIS A 39 8.43 7.62 10.42
C HIS A 39 7.24 8.59 10.54
N GLY A 40 6.00 8.07 10.64
CA GLY A 40 4.79 8.88 10.71
C GLY A 40 4.45 9.56 9.38
N GLY A 41 5.00 9.05 8.27
CA GLY A 41 4.70 9.52 6.93
C GLY A 41 3.37 8.98 6.39
N GLN A 42 3.25 9.05 5.06
CA GLN A 42 2.18 8.43 4.28
C GLN A 42 2.76 7.25 3.51
N LEU A 43 2.14 6.06 3.64
CA LEU A 43 2.50 4.91 2.80
C LEU A 43 1.80 5.02 1.44
N VAL A 44 2.58 4.76 0.40
CA VAL A 44 2.16 4.60 -0.99
C VAL A 44 2.59 3.21 -1.42
N GLU A 45 1.62 2.33 -1.66
CA GLU A 45 1.88 0.96 -2.11
C GLU A 45 2.35 0.94 -3.56
N VAL A 46 3.35 0.11 -3.84
CA VAL A 46 3.94 -0.08 -5.16
C VAL A 46 3.87 -1.55 -5.54
N GLY A 47 3.11 -1.86 -6.58
CA GLY A 47 2.84 -3.23 -7.00
C GLY A 47 1.60 -3.82 -6.32
N GLU A 48 1.49 -5.15 -6.34
CA GLU A 48 0.31 -5.82 -5.80
C GLU A 48 0.33 -5.89 -4.26
N HIS A 49 -0.79 -5.53 -3.65
CA HIS A 49 -0.96 -5.47 -2.20
C HIS A 49 -0.46 -6.74 -1.49
N GLY A 50 0.35 -6.59 -0.43
CA GLY A 50 0.93 -7.70 0.34
C GLY A 50 2.06 -8.48 -0.33
N SER A 51 2.42 -8.17 -1.57
CA SER A 51 3.57 -8.78 -2.29
C SER A 51 4.49 -7.76 -2.98
N GLY A 52 4.10 -6.48 -2.97
CA GLY A 52 4.84 -5.37 -3.51
C GLY A 52 5.81 -4.72 -2.51
N TYR A 53 5.91 -3.41 -2.61
CA TYR A 53 6.77 -2.56 -1.80
C TYR A 53 5.97 -1.36 -1.32
N ASN A 54 6.52 -0.62 -0.37
CA ASN A 54 5.93 0.63 0.08
C ASN A 54 6.94 1.76 -0.10
N LEU A 55 6.44 2.92 -0.51
CA LEU A 55 7.13 4.19 -0.38
C LEU A 55 6.52 4.93 0.80
N GLU A 56 7.31 5.26 1.80
CA GLU A 56 6.88 6.15 2.87
C GLU A 56 7.30 7.58 2.55
N LEU A 57 6.33 8.46 2.35
CA LEU A 57 6.53 9.88 2.11
C LEU A 57 6.51 10.62 3.46
N VAL A 58 7.61 11.31 3.77
CA VAL A 58 7.82 12.00 5.05
C VAL A 58 8.21 13.45 4.80
N LEU A 59 7.56 14.38 5.48
CA LEU A 59 7.99 15.77 5.56
C LEU A 59 9.06 15.87 6.65
N HIS A 60 10.31 16.04 6.23
CA HIS A 60 11.42 16.29 7.13
C HIS A 60 11.25 17.65 7.84
N PRO A 61 11.69 17.83 9.11
CA PRO A 61 11.59 19.10 9.82
C PRO A 61 12.23 20.31 9.10
N ASP A 62 13.23 20.06 8.25
CA ASP A 62 13.84 21.11 7.41
C ASP A 62 12.99 21.47 6.17
N GLY A 63 11.81 20.87 6.01
CA GLY A 63 10.86 21.18 4.95
C GLY A 63 11.05 20.42 3.64
N PHE A 64 11.95 19.43 3.61
CA PHE A 64 12.17 18.57 2.45
C PHE A 64 11.25 17.34 2.50
N LEU A 65 10.92 16.81 1.32
CA LEU A 65 10.31 15.50 1.20
C LEU A 65 11.41 14.45 1.37
N GLN A 66 11.14 13.43 2.17
CA GLN A 66 11.91 12.20 2.25
C GLN A 66 11.03 11.05 1.78
N ILE A 67 11.63 10.12 1.05
CA ILE A 67 10.99 8.91 0.56
C ILE A 67 11.82 7.73 1.04
N TYR A 68 11.24 6.92 1.92
CA TYR A 68 11.81 5.65 2.31
C TYR A 68 11.23 4.53 1.44
N VAL A 69 12.10 3.66 0.96
CA VAL A 69 11.72 2.45 0.22
C VAL A 69 11.67 1.28 1.21
N LEU A 70 10.50 0.67 1.33
CA LEU A 70 10.21 -0.37 2.30
C LEU A 70 9.68 -1.64 1.61
N ASP A 71 9.76 -2.76 2.31
CA ASP A 71 9.17 -4.03 1.86
C ASP A 71 7.63 -3.99 1.86
N ALA A 72 7.02 -5.11 1.44
CA ALA A 72 5.56 -5.26 1.36
C ALA A 72 4.82 -4.94 2.66
N HIS A 73 5.48 -5.11 3.81
CA HIS A 73 4.85 -4.93 5.12
C HIS A 73 5.19 -3.59 5.79
N ALA A 74 6.01 -2.75 5.13
CA ALA A 74 6.55 -1.50 5.67
C ALA A 74 7.42 -1.70 6.94
N GLU A 75 8.02 -2.87 7.11
CA GLU A 75 8.81 -3.22 8.32
C GLU A 75 10.32 -3.15 8.08
N ASN A 76 10.75 -3.36 6.85
CA ASN A 76 12.18 -3.41 6.50
C ASN A 76 12.51 -2.44 5.37
N PHE A 77 13.67 -1.78 5.49
CA PHE A 77 14.23 -0.93 4.46
C PHE A 77 14.76 -1.74 3.27
N VAL A 78 14.39 -1.32 2.07
CA VAL A 78 14.83 -1.92 0.81
C VAL A 78 15.78 -0.97 0.12
N ARG A 79 17.07 -1.36 0.07
CA ARG A 79 18.09 -0.55 -0.61
C ARG A 79 18.01 -0.76 -2.11
N ILE A 80 18.05 0.32 -2.86
CA ILE A 80 18.03 0.33 -4.32
C ILE A 80 19.16 1.19 -4.89
N SER A 81 19.45 1.00 -6.18
CA SER A 81 20.54 1.67 -6.90
C SER A 81 20.07 2.74 -7.90
N THR A 82 18.81 3.15 -7.80
CA THR A 82 18.20 4.16 -8.66
C THR A 82 18.88 5.53 -8.43
N PRO A 83 19.24 6.28 -9.49
CA PRO A 83 19.97 7.55 -9.36
C PRO A 83 19.11 8.67 -8.77
N SER A 84 17.78 8.60 -8.92
CA SER A 84 16.82 9.57 -8.40
C SER A 84 15.39 9.05 -8.52
N ILE A 85 14.49 9.55 -7.69
CA ILE A 85 13.04 9.39 -7.86
C ILE A 85 12.49 10.71 -8.41
N GLU A 86 11.84 10.65 -9.56
CA GLU A 86 11.15 11.80 -10.16
C GLU A 86 9.68 11.79 -9.76
N ILE A 87 9.14 12.96 -9.43
CA ILE A 87 7.75 13.14 -9.04
C ILE A 87 7.15 14.25 -9.90
N GLU A 88 6.05 13.94 -10.58
CA GLU A 88 5.26 14.93 -11.31
C GLU A 88 4.09 15.38 -10.43
N LEU A 89 4.16 16.63 -9.97
CA LEU A 89 3.10 17.29 -9.21
C LEU A 89 2.07 17.87 -10.16
N SER A 90 0.80 17.65 -9.83
CA SER A 90 -0.33 18.30 -10.49
C SER A 90 -0.44 19.74 -9.99
N GLY A 91 -0.37 20.72 -10.89
CA GLY A 91 -0.55 22.14 -10.58
C GLY A 91 -1.89 22.69 -11.07
N GLU A 92 -2.18 23.94 -10.67
CA GLU A 92 -3.28 24.71 -11.26
C GLU A 92 -3.05 24.92 -12.77
N ASP A 93 -4.13 24.96 -13.55
CA ASP A 93 -4.12 25.18 -15.01
C ASP A 93 -3.38 24.11 -15.87
N ASN A 94 -3.25 22.86 -15.40
CA ASN A 94 -2.53 21.77 -16.07
C ASN A 94 -1.01 22.01 -16.19
N ALA A 95 -0.44 22.95 -15.44
CA ALA A 95 1.01 23.05 -15.32
C ALA A 95 1.50 21.92 -14.41
N SER A 96 2.28 20.97 -14.94
CA SER A 96 2.98 19.99 -14.12
C SER A 96 4.31 20.56 -13.62
N ARG A 97 4.63 20.30 -12.35
CA ARG A 97 5.95 20.60 -11.77
C ARG A 97 6.66 19.29 -11.48
N THR A 98 7.89 19.17 -11.94
CA THR A 98 8.73 18.03 -11.59
C THR A 98 9.53 18.32 -10.32
N LEU A 99 9.45 17.43 -9.35
CA LEU A 99 10.28 17.40 -8.15
C LEU A 99 11.25 16.21 -8.24
N LEU A 100 12.54 16.48 -8.06
CA LEU A 100 13.58 15.44 -8.07
C LEU A 100 13.98 15.10 -6.63
N CYS A 101 14.00 13.80 -6.32
CA CYS A 101 14.50 13.26 -5.06
C CYS A 101 15.79 12.46 -5.28
N GLU A 102 16.87 12.85 -4.62
CA GLU A 102 18.20 12.25 -4.75
C GLU A 102 18.47 11.24 -3.62
N PRO A 103 19.25 10.17 -3.89
CA PRO A 103 19.60 9.17 -2.89
C PRO A 103 20.45 9.76 -1.77
N VAL A 104 20.14 9.38 -0.54
CA VAL A 104 20.86 9.80 0.67
C VAL A 104 21.66 8.62 1.20
N ALA A 105 22.96 8.82 1.44
CA ALA A 105 23.77 7.83 2.13
C ALA A 105 23.58 7.93 3.65
N ASP A 106 23.61 6.80 4.34
CA ASP A 106 23.67 6.76 5.81
C ASP A 106 24.86 5.89 6.26
N PRO A 107 25.97 6.51 6.70
CA PRO A 107 27.14 5.78 7.21
C PRO A 107 26.85 4.93 8.44
N ALA A 108 25.81 5.24 9.23
CA ALA A 108 25.48 4.48 10.44
C ALA A 108 24.87 3.11 10.09
N THR A 109 24.13 3.02 8.98
CA THR A 109 23.55 1.77 8.45
C THR A 109 24.42 1.14 7.36
N GLY A 110 25.46 1.85 6.89
CA GLY A 110 26.32 1.44 5.79
C GLY A 110 25.70 1.64 4.40
N GLU A 111 24.68 2.49 4.30
CA GLU A 111 24.08 2.89 3.03
C GLU A 111 24.96 3.88 2.27
N THR A 112 24.96 3.76 0.95
CA THR A 112 25.71 4.64 0.04
C THR A 112 24.81 5.16 -1.07
N VAL A 113 25.23 6.22 -1.75
CA VAL A 113 24.64 6.57 -3.05
C VAL A 113 24.76 5.36 -3.97
N GLY A 114 23.64 4.96 -4.60
CA GLY A 114 23.54 3.73 -5.39
C GLY A 114 23.29 2.44 -4.59
N ASN A 115 23.13 2.52 -3.28
CA ASN A 115 22.70 1.43 -2.41
C ASN A 115 22.08 1.99 -1.12
N THR A 116 20.91 2.61 -1.26
CA THR A 116 20.18 3.26 -0.16
C THR A 116 18.69 3.02 -0.27
N SER A 117 18.01 3.09 0.86
CA SER A 117 16.57 3.08 1.00
C SER A 117 15.96 4.49 1.15
N LEU A 118 16.77 5.53 1.29
CA LEU A 118 16.31 6.90 1.53
C LEU A 118 16.64 7.82 0.35
N PHE A 119 15.63 8.58 -0.08
CA PHE A 119 15.75 9.64 -1.06
C PHE A 119 15.20 10.94 -0.47
N THR A 120 15.76 12.10 -0.86
CA THR A 120 15.28 13.40 -0.39
C THR A 120 15.12 14.38 -1.53
N SER A 121 14.08 15.21 -1.49
CA SER A 121 13.86 16.23 -2.51
C SER A 121 15.01 17.23 -2.55
N THR A 122 15.32 17.70 -3.76
CA THR A 122 16.34 18.74 -4.00
C THR A 122 15.88 20.14 -3.56
N GLU A 123 14.59 20.30 -3.27
CA GLU A 123 13.97 21.54 -2.83
C GLU A 123 12.95 21.30 -1.72
N ARG A 124 12.64 22.37 -0.97
CA ARG A 124 11.63 22.34 0.10
C ARG A 124 10.23 22.26 -0.49
N ILE A 125 9.37 21.48 0.16
CA ILE A 125 7.98 21.23 -0.25
C ILE A 125 6.95 21.86 0.69
N THR A 126 7.36 22.52 1.79
CA THR A 126 6.44 23.04 2.81
C THR A 126 5.38 23.98 2.23
N ASP A 127 5.77 24.87 1.31
CA ASP A 127 4.85 25.81 0.66
C ASP A 127 4.10 25.20 -0.54
N LEU A 128 4.37 23.94 -0.86
CA LEU A 128 3.74 23.19 -1.95
C LEU A 128 2.65 22.24 -1.45
N LEU A 129 2.55 22.02 -0.14
CA LEU A 129 1.56 21.12 0.44
C LEU A 129 0.14 21.71 0.32
N PRO A 130 -0.89 20.87 0.06
CA PRO A 130 -0.80 19.42 -0.17
C PRO A 130 -0.27 19.09 -1.58
N LEU A 131 0.49 17.99 -1.67
CA LEU A 131 0.95 17.44 -2.93
C LEU A 131 -0.07 16.41 -3.45
N GLN A 132 -0.37 16.50 -4.74
CA GLN A 132 -1.02 15.44 -5.50
C GLN A 132 -0.23 15.23 -6.78
N GLY A 133 0.07 13.99 -7.13
CA GLY A 133 0.93 13.74 -8.27
C GLY A 133 1.11 12.26 -8.59
N VAL A 134 2.06 12.02 -9.50
CA VAL A 134 2.46 10.69 -9.92
C VAL A 134 3.97 10.55 -9.88
N ILE A 135 4.45 9.35 -9.56
CA ILE A 135 5.81 8.92 -9.88
C ILE A 135 5.70 8.24 -11.25
N PRO A 136 6.16 8.88 -12.35
CA PRO A 136 5.90 8.39 -13.71
C PRO A 136 6.58 7.04 -13.95
N GLN A 137 7.78 6.85 -13.40
CA GLN A 137 8.51 5.59 -13.44
C GLN A 137 9.30 5.40 -12.15
N PHE A 138 9.20 4.21 -11.56
CA PHE A 138 9.98 3.80 -10.40
C PHE A 138 10.57 2.43 -10.65
N GLN A 139 11.90 2.36 -10.72
CA GLN A 139 12.62 1.10 -10.84
C GLN A 139 13.00 0.58 -9.46
N LEU A 140 12.61 -0.66 -9.19
CA LEU A 140 12.99 -1.37 -7.98
C LEU A 140 13.45 -2.78 -8.39
N MET A 141 14.75 -3.02 -8.18
CA MET A 141 15.42 -4.23 -8.64
C MET A 141 15.23 -4.45 -10.16
N GLU A 142 14.63 -5.56 -10.57
CA GLU A 142 14.34 -5.90 -11.97
C GLU A 142 12.97 -5.41 -12.45
N PHE A 143 12.16 -4.84 -11.54
CA PHE A 143 10.80 -4.38 -11.84
C PHE A 143 10.77 -2.89 -12.13
N VAL A 144 9.91 -2.51 -13.07
CA VAL A 144 9.58 -1.12 -13.38
C VAL A 144 8.10 -0.94 -13.11
N TYR A 145 7.80 0.04 -12.26
CA TYR A 145 6.45 0.48 -11.94
C TYR A 145 6.22 1.83 -12.59
N GLU A 146 5.03 2.05 -13.14
CA GLU A 146 4.71 3.27 -13.87
C GLU A 146 3.45 3.92 -13.29
N ASN A 147 3.40 5.25 -13.35
CA ASN A 147 2.25 6.05 -12.96
C ASN A 147 1.74 5.77 -11.54
N ILE A 148 2.66 5.66 -10.57
CA ILE A 148 2.29 5.46 -9.16
C ILE A 148 1.71 6.78 -8.63
N ALA A 149 0.39 6.84 -8.49
CA ALA A 149 -0.29 8.01 -7.95
C ALA A 149 -0.11 8.12 -6.44
N PHE A 150 -0.05 9.35 -5.92
CA PHE A 150 0.00 9.61 -4.49
C PHE A 150 -0.67 10.94 -4.14
N GLU A 151 -1.05 11.04 -2.87
CA GLU A 151 -1.46 12.28 -2.21
C GLU A 151 -0.66 12.41 -0.92
N PHE A 152 -0.16 13.61 -0.63
CA PHE A 152 0.64 13.86 0.56
C PHE A 152 0.37 15.25 1.13
N SER A 153 -0.19 15.30 2.34
CA SER A 153 -0.55 16.55 3.02
C SER A 153 0.38 16.88 4.20
N GLY A 154 1.51 16.18 4.32
CA GLY A 154 2.41 16.23 5.48
C GLY A 154 2.30 14.98 6.33
N ASN A 155 3.14 14.89 7.37
CA ASN A 155 3.17 13.73 8.25
C ASN A 155 1.83 13.54 8.94
N SER A 156 1.35 12.30 8.97
CA SER A 156 0.18 11.96 9.76
C SER A 156 0.61 12.06 11.23
N GLY A 157 0.14 13.11 11.92
CA GLY A 157 0.38 13.21 13.36
C GLY A 157 -0.14 11.92 13.99
N HIS A 158 0.75 11.19 14.68
CA HIS A 158 0.43 9.92 15.35
C HIS A 158 -0.98 10.00 15.93
N ALA A 159 -1.95 9.36 15.27
CA ALA A 159 -3.23 9.12 15.88
C ALA A 159 -2.90 8.22 17.09
N ASN A 160 -2.99 8.78 18.29
CA ASN A 160 -2.93 8.01 19.52
C ASN A 160 -3.98 6.90 19.40
N HIS A 161 -3.54 5.70 19.04
CA HIS A 161 -4.31 4.49 19.31
C HIS A 161 -4.15 4.23 20.81
N GLU A 162 -4.92 4.96 21.62
CA GLU A 162 -5.24 4.52 22.98
C GLU A 162 -6.03 3.21 22.83
N HIS A 163 -5.46 2.13 23.36
CA HIS A 163 -6.11 0.82 23.47
C HIS A 163 -6.17 0.44 24.95
#